data_AF-A0A3P6RW99-F1
#
_entry.id   AF-A0A3P6RW99-F1
#
_cell.length_a   1.000
_cell.length_b   1.000
_cell.length_c   1.000
_cell.angle_alpha   90.00
_cell.angle_beta   90.00
_cell.angle_gamma   90.00
#
_symmetry.space_group_name_H-M   'P 1'
#
loop_
_entity.id
_entity.type
_entity.pdbx_description
1 polymer ?
#
loop_
_entity_poly.entity_id
_entity_poly.type
_entity_poly.pdbx_seq_one_letter_code
_entity_poly.pdbx_strand_id
1 'polypeptide(L)' 'MKVAEALLNPLGEDDDDFECNFLIDKNIATGMAIVDNTCGICPRLIQDQFIDPGFQPVYSEESHKKGTDGALQGSAEGIE' A
#
# COMPACT_ATOMS: atom_id res chain seq x y z
N MET A 1 8.04 23.44 22.54
CA MET A 1 9.38 23.32 21.94
C MET A 1 9.86 21.87 21.76
N LYS A 2 9.23 20.85 22.39
CA LYS A 2 9.69 19.45 22.31
C LYS A 2 9.68 18.81 20.92
N VAL A 3 8.77 19.21 20.02
CA VAL A 3 8.70 18.66 18.66
C VAL A 3 9.94 19.00 17.83
N ALA A 4 10.46 20.24 17.95
CA ALA A 4 11.65 20.65 17.22
C ALA A 4 12.93 20.01 17.77
N GLU A 5 12.92 19.60 19.04
CA GLU A 5 14.01 18.90 19.70
C GLU A 5 14.03 17.41 19.31
N ALA A 6 12.87 16.74 19.36
CA ALA A 6 12.73 15.35 18.93
C ALA A 6 13.09 15.16 17.44
N LEU A 7 12.73 16.12 16.58
CA LEU A 7 13.03 16.04 15.15
C LEU A 7 14.44 16.54 14.77
N LEU A 8 15.23 17.04 15.74
CA LEU A 8 16.56 17.55 15.47
C LEU A 8 17.54 16.43 15.10
N ASN A 9 17.37 15.26 15.72
CA ASN A 9 18.13 14.05 15.40
C ASN A 9 17.22 12.82 15.38
N PRO A 10 16.54 12.53 14.25
CA PRO A 10 15.58 11.43 14.15
C PRO A 10 16.23 10.02 14.04
N LEU A 11 17.55 9.93 14.24
CA LEU A 11 18.36 8.71 14.12
C LEU A 11 18.89 8.25 15.49
N GLY A 12 18.34 8.78 16.58
CA GLY A 12 18.69 8.39 17.95
C GLY A 12 17.95 7.12 18.39
N GLU A 13 17.66 7.08 19.70
CA GLU A 13 16.90 6.00 20.36
C GLU A 13 15.63 6.55 21.05
N ASP A 14 15.19 7.76 20.72
CA ASP A 14 13.95 8.31 21.28
C ASP A 14 12.74 7.53 20.72
N ASP A 15 11.64 7.47 21.48
CA ASP A 15 10.45 6.67 21.11
C ASP A 15 9.83 7.05 19.75
N ASP A 16 10.08 8.27 19.26
CA ASP A 16 9.57 8.81 17.99
C ASP A 16 10.64 8.81 16.86
N ASP A 17 11.83 8.25 17.11
CA ASP A 17 12.91 8.15 16.11
C ASP A 17 12.66 7.06 15.06
N PHE A 18 13.43 7.08 13.98
CA PHE A 18 13.36 6.03 12.97
C PHE A 18 13.92 4.70 13.49
N GLU A 19 13.15 3.64 13.27
CA GLU A 19 13.55 2.25 13.51
C GLU A 19 14.59 1.76 12.49
N CYS A 20 15.80 2.32 12.54
CA CYS A 20 16.85 2.09 11.56
C CYS A 20 17.34 0.64 11.56
N ASN A 21 17.44 0.00 12.74
CA ASN A 21 17.83 -1.40 12.86
C ASN A 21 16.83 -2.32 12.14
N PHE A 22 15.53 -2.08 12.33
CA PHE A 22 14.49 -2.79 11.59
C PHE A 22 14.63 -2.61 10.08
N LEU A 23 14.88 -1.38 9.62
CA LEU A 23 15.06 -1.11 8.19
C LEU A 23 16.29 -1.83 7.61
N ILE A 24 17.40 -1.88 8.35
CA ILE A 24 18.60 -2.61 7.94
C ILE A 24 18.30 -4.10 7.78
N ASP A 25 17.72 -4.72 8.82
CA ASP A 25 17.40 -6.15 8.83
C ASP A 25 16.42 -6.50 7.70
N LYS A 26 15.34 -5.72 7.58
CA LYS A 26 14.32 -5.89 6.55
C LYS A 26 14.91 -5.75 5.15
N ASN A 27 15.76 -4.76 4.93
CA ASN A 27 16.33 -4.51 3.60
C ASN A 27 17.34 -5.58 3.19
N ILE A 28 18.19 -6.03 4.11
CA ILE A 28 19.12 -7.13 3.84
C ILE A 28 18.34 -8.41 3.53
N ALA A 29 17.36 -8.77 4.37
CA ALA A 29 16.55 -9.98 4.16
C ALA A 29 15.78 -9.92 2.83
N THR A 30 15.13 -8.79 2.53
CA THR A 30 14.37 -8.61 1.28
C THR A 30 15.30 -8.63 0.06
N GLY A 31 16.42 -7.91 0.11
CA GLY A 31 17.39 -7.84 -0.98
C GLY A 31 17.96 -9.20 -1.32
N MET A 32 18.37 -9.98 -0.31
CA MET A 32 18.86 -11.34 -0.50
C MET A 32 17.77 -12.25 -1.08
N ALA A 33 16.53 -12.18 -0.59
CA ALA A 33 15.44 -12.98 -1.12
C ALA A 33 15.16 -12.71 -2.60
N ILE A 34 15.32 -11.46 -3.05
CA ILE A 34 15.11 -11.06 -4.46
C ILE A 34 16.18 -11.66 -5.37
N VAL A 35 17.45 -11.58 -4.98
CA VAL A 35 18.57 -12.00 -5.85
C VAL A 35 18.90 -13.48 -5.76
N ASP A 36 18.48 -14.14 -4.69
CA ASP A 36 18.71 -15.57 -4.45
C ASP A 36 17.45 -16.38 -4.77
N ASN A 37 16.47 -16.38 -3.86
CA ASN A 37 15.31 -17.28 -3.91
C ASN A 37 14.36 -17.01 -5.07
N THR A 38 14.16 -15.75 -5.49
CA THR A 38 13.15 -15.37 -6.49
C THR A 38 13.75 -14.88 -7.82
N CYS A 39 15.08 -14.94 -7.96
CA CYS A 39 15.75 -14.47 -9.16
C CYS A 39 15.32 -15.27 -10.39
N GLY A 40 14.75 -14.59 -11.38
CA GLY A 40 14.26 -15.21 -12.61
C GLY A 40 13.02 -16.11 -12.43
N ILE A 41 12.41 -16.14 -11.24
CA ILE A 41 11.18 -16.89 -10.99
C ILE A 41 9.98 -15.99 -11.26
N CYS A 42 9.28 -16.25 -12.37
CA CYS A 42 8.04 -15.58 -12.69
C CYS A 42 6.84 -16.50 -12.43
N PRO A 43 5.74 -16.00 -11.85
CA PRO A 43 4.48 -16.73 -11.79
C PRO A 43 3.99 -17.12 -13.19
N ARG A 44 3.19 -18.18 -13.27
CA ARG A 44 2.55 -18.56 -14.54
C ARG A 44 1.57 -17.47 -14.98
N LEU A 45 1.68 -17.08 -16.25
CA LEU A 45 0.73 -16.14 -16.85
C LEU A 45 -0.62 -16.83 -17.01
N ILE A 46 -1.64 -16.29 -16.37
CA ILE A 46 -3.03 -16.70 -16.48
C ILE A 46 -3.89 -15.48 -16.78
N GLN A 47 -5.02 -15.68 -17.44
CA GLN A 47 -6.00 -14.63 -17.66
C GLN A 47 -6.60 -14.21 -16.32
N ASP A 48 -6.60 -12.91 -16.04
CA ASP A 48 -7.13 -12.37 -14.80
C ASP A 48 -8.66 -12.23 -14.83
N GLN A 49 -9.25 -11.96 -13.66
CA GLN A 49 -10.70 -11.89 -13.50
C GLN A 49 -11.30 -10.58 -14.04
N PHE A 50 -10.50 -9.52 -14.25
CA PHE A 50 -10.93 -8.21 -14.72
C PHE A 50 -11.11 -8.15 -16.25
N ILE A 51 -10.79 -9.22 -16.96
CA ILE A 51 -11.09 -9.32 -18.40
C ILE A 51 -12.60 -9.35 -18.69
N ASP A 52 -13.40 -9.82 -17.74
CA ASP A 52 -14.86 -9.81 -17.85
C ASP A 52 -15.37 -8.38 -17.60
N PRO A 53 -16.04 -7.73 -18.57
CA PRO A 53 -16.61 -6.40 -18.38
C PRO A 53 -17.67 -6.33 -17.26
N GLY A 54 -18.24 -7.46 -16.87
CA GLY A 54 -19.20 -7.58 -15.77
C GLY A 54 -18.56 -7.82 -14.40
N PHE A 55 -17.24 -7.97 -14.32
CA PHE A 55 -16.57 -8.26 -13.06
C PHE A 55 -16.66 -7.08 -12.09
N GLN A 56 -17.23 -7.33 -10.91
CA GLN A 56 -17.28 -6.38 -9.82
C GLN A 56 -16.40 -6.87 -8.66
N PRO A 57 -15.42 -6.07 -8.20
CA PRO A 57 -14.62 -6.43 -7.03
C PRO A 57 -15.53 -6.68 -5.82
N VAL A 58 -15.28 -7.78 -5.12
CA VAL A 58 -16.03 -8.13 -3.90
C VAL A 58 -15.41 -7.40 -2.71
N TYR A 59 -16.26 -6.80 -1.89
CA TYR A 59 -15.88 -6.14 -0.65
C TYR A 59 -16.52 -6.85 0.54
N SER A 60 -15.90 -6.78 1.71
CA SER A 60 -16.53 -7.26 2.94
C SER A 60 -17.77 -6.42 3.28
N GLU A 61 -18.75 -7.01 3.97
CA GLU A 61 -19.98 -6.32 4.41
C GLU A 61 -19.69 -4.99 5.14
N GLU A 62 -18.62 -4.93 5.93
CA GLU A 62 -18.20 -3.71 6.64
C GLU A 62 -17.71 -2.60 5.70
N SER A 63 -16.99 -3.00 4.64
CA SER A 63 -16.47 -2.08 3.62
C SER A 63 -17.58 -1.60 2.68
N HIS A 64 -18.58 -2.45 2.45
CA HIS A 64 -19.70 -2.18 1.53
C HIS A 64 -20.66 -1.11 2.07
N LYS A 65 -20.69 -0.87 3.39
CA LYS A 65 -21.47 0.22 4.01
C LYS A 65 -21.11 1.62 3.51
N LYS A 66 -19.94 1.77 2.87
CA LYS A 66 -19.46 3.04 2.27
C LYS A 66 -19.26 2.92 0.75
N GLY A 67 -19.69 1.80 0.14
CA GLY A 67 -19.31 1.40 -1.21
C GLY A 67 -20.41 1.64 -2.25
N THR A 68 -20.02 2.34 -3.32
CA THR A 68 -20.55 2.28 -4.70
C THR A 68 -21.86 2.97 -5.09
N ASP A 69 -22.60 3.62 -4.21
CA ASP A 69 -23.83 4.34 -4.63
C ASP A 69 -23.61 5.79 -5.12
N GLY A 70 -22.36 6.27 -5.13
CA GLY A 70 -22.05 7.66 -5.46
C GLY A 70 -20.78 7.79 -6.28
N ALA A 71 -20.78 7.24 -7.51
CA ALA A 71 -19.77 7.64 -8.48
C ALA A 71 -19.73 9.17 -8.53
N LEU A 72 -18.56 9.78 -8.30
CA LEU A 72 -18.41 11.23 -8.35
C LEU A 72 -18.56 11.68 -9.80
N GLN A 73 -19.80 11.95 -10.21
CA GLN A 73 -20.14 12.35 -11.56
C GLN A 73 -20.04 13.87 -11.79
N GLY A 74 -19.64 14.61 -10.74
CA GLY A 74 -19.34 16.04 -10.79
C GLY A 74 -20.53 16.91 -10.38
N SER A 75 -20.24 18.13 -9.93
CA SER A 75 -21.27 19.04 -9.38
C SER A 75 -22.22 19.64 -10.43
N ALA A 76 -21.98 19.40 -11.72
CA ALA A 76 -22.77 19.92 -12.84
C ALA A 76 -23.43 18.81 -13.66
N GLU A 77 -23.39 17.55 -13.20
CA GLU A 77 -24.10 16.47 -13.87
C GLU A 77 -25.61 16.74 -13.86
N GLY A 78 -26.24 16.69 -15.04
CA GLY A 78 -27.69 16.88 -15.18
C GLY A 78 -28.17 18.33 -15.32
N ILE A 79 -27.27 19.31 -15.47
CA ILE A 79 -27.64 20.68 -15.86
C ILE A 79 -27.59 20.80 -17.40
N GLU A 80 -28.71 20.50 -18.06
CA GLU A 80 -29.05 20.97 -19.42
C GLU A 80 -30.13 22.06 -19.35
#